data_AF-A0A3P6DC21-F1
#
_entry.id   AF-A0A3P6DC21-F1
#
_cell.length_a   1.000
_cell.length_b   1.000
_cell.length_c   1.000
_cell.angle_alpha   90.00
_cell.angle_beta   90.00
_cell.angle_gamma   90.00
#
_symmetry.space_group_name_H-M   'P 1'
#
loop_
_entity.id
_entity.type
_entity.pdbx_description
1 polymer ?
#
loop_
_entity_poly.entity_id
_entity_poly.type
_entity_poly.pdbx_seq_one_letter_code
_entity_poly.pdbx_strand_id
1 'polypeptide(L)' 'MPATVNVHRLTTYKNLLKDGYMYSLSGFDITRCNQNCRLSGSLLLIRFTDSTRLDELTEQVIPIPDSDLKKH' A
#
# COMPACT_ATOMS: atom_id res chain seq x y z
N MET A 1 -0.87 -1.66 -7.78
CA MET A 1 0.09 -2.68 -7.27
C MET A 1 -0.19 -2.87 -5.79
N PRO A 2 -0.30 -4.10 -5.27
CA PRO A 2 -0.62 -4.32 -3.85
C PRO A 2 0.60 -4.10 -2.94
N ALA A 3 0.34 -3.83 -1.66
CA ALA A 3 1.34 -3.71 -0.61
C ALA A 3 0.97 -4.57 0.59
N THR A 4 1.96 -5.03 1.35
CA THR A 4 1.76 -5.87 2.54
C THR A 4 2.57 -5.36 3.73
N VAL A 5 1.95 -5.44 4.91
CA VAL A 5 2.57 -5.14 6.20
C VAL A 5 2.67 -6.43 7.00
N ASN A 6 3.86 -6.76 7.49
CA ASN A 6 4.06 -7.92 8.37
C ASN A 6 3.30 -7.72 9.68
N VAL A 7 2.71 -8.79 10.24
CA VAL A 7 1.95 -8.76 11.50
C VAL A 7 2.71 -8.11 12.66
N HIS A 8 4.04 -8.31 12.76
CA HIS A 8 4.87 -7.69 13.79
C HIS A 8 4.91 -6.16 13.70
N ARG A 9 4.54 -5.60 12.54
CA ARG A 9 4.49 -4.16 12.27
C ARG A 9 3.07 -3.63 12.09
N LEU A 10 2.06 -4.48 12.26
CA LEU A 10 0.67 -4.09 12.08
C LEU A 10 0.32 -2.92 13.00
N THR A 11 0.73 -2.98 14.27
CA THR A 11 0.45 -1.92 15.25
C THR A 11 1.02 -0.56 14.83
N THR A 12 2.16 -0.55 14.15
CA THR A 12 2.81 0.68 13.66
C THR A 12 2.02 1.32 12.53
N TYR A 13 1.60 0.54 11.53
CA TYR A 13 1.01 1.09 10.30
C TYR A 13 -0.52 1.10 10.28
N LYS A 14 -1.18 0.28 11.10
CA LYS A 14 -2.65 0.10 11.08
C LYS A 14 -3.40 1.42 11.26
N ASN A 15 -2.89 2.32 12.10
CA ASN A 15 -3.54 3.60 12.37
C ASN A 15 -3.03 4.74 11.46
N LEU A 16 -1.98 4.49 10.67
CA LEU A 16 -1.38 5.49 9.77
C LEU A 16 -1.99 5.46 8.37
N LEU A 17 -2.41 4.28 7.91
CA LEU A 17 -3.01 4.09 6.58
C LEU A 17 -4.52 4.33 6.65
N LYS A 18 -4.98 5.42 6.02
CA LYS A 18 -6.37 5.81 5.91
C LYS A 18 -6.82 5.67 4.45
N ASP A 19 -8.05 5.19 4.26
CA ASP A 19 -8.63 5.11 2.93
C ASP A 19 -8.86 6.51 2.35
N GLY A 20 -8.61 6.69 1.05
CA GLY A 20 -8.71 7.99 0.37
C GLY A 20 -7.58 8.98 0.66
N TYR A 21 -6.48 8.57 1.30
CA TYR A 21 -5.31 9.41 1.54
C TYR A 21 -4.14 9.02 0.62
N MET A 22 -3.31 10.01 0.29
CA MET A 22 -2.12 9.82 -0.54
C MET A 22 -0.87 9.84 0.34
N TYR A 23 0.07 8.93 0.07
CA TYR A 23 1.27 8.78 0.87
C TYR A 23 2.51 8.69 -0.02
N SER A 24 3.61 9.28 0.43
CA SER A 24 4.95 8.96 -0.06
C SER A 24 5.47 7.73 0.69
N LEU A 25 6.07 6.79 -0.05
CA LEU A 25 6.62 5.57 0.51
C LEU A 25 8.08 5.40 0.07
N SER A 26 8.96 5.08 1.01
CA SER A 26 10.38 4.81 0.72
C SER A 26 10.94 3.71 1.61
N GLY A 27 12.10 3.14 1.24
CA GLY A 27 12.77 2.10 2.05
C GLY A 27 12.02 0.77 2.09
N PHE A 28 11.19 0.47 1.09
CA PHE A 28 10.44 -0.78 0.99
C PHE A 28 11.13 -1.80 0.08
N ASP A 29 10.77 -3.07 0.24
CA ASP A 29 11.18 -4.13 -0.68
C ASP A 29 10.12 -4.35 -1.76
N ILE A 30 10.56 -4.86 -2.91
CA ILE A 30 9.69 -5.43 -3.94
C ILE A 30 9.83 -6.95 -3.93
N THR A 31 8.71 -7.66 -3.90
CA THR A 31 8.67 -9.13 -3.93
C THR A 31 7.69 -9.62 -4.98
N ARG A 32 7.79 -10.90 -5.38
CA ARG A 32 6.83 -11.51 -6.31
C ARG A 32 5.48 -11.67 -5.62
N CYS A 33 4.42 -11.30 -6.33
CA CYS A 33 3.07 -11.54 -5.87
C CYS A 33 2.73 -13.03 -6.02
N ASN A 34 2.16 -13.62 -4.96
CA ASN A 34 1.56 -14.94 -5.04
C ASN A 34 0.34 -14.86 -5.97
N GLN A 35 0.41 -15.55 -7.11
CA GLN A 35 -0.63 -15.55 -8.13
C GLN A 35 -2.00 -16.00 -7.58
N ASN A 36 -2.00 -16.84 -6.54
CA ASN A 36 -3.22 -17.35 -5.91
C ASN A 36 -3.89 -16.33 -4.96
N CYS A 37 -3.19 -15.28 -4.54
CA CYS A 37 -3.68 -14.27 -3.58
C CYS A 37 -3.68 -12.86 -4.17
N ARG A 38 -3.74 -12.76 -5.49
CA ARG A 38 -3.47 -11.54 -6.22
C ARG A 38 -4.68 -10.60 -6.19
N LEU A 39 -4.56 -9.49 -5.46
CA LEU A 39 -5.59 -8.46 -5.34
C LEU A 39 -5.60 -7.46 -6.51
N SER A 40 -4.67 -7.55 -7.45
CA SER A 40 -4.49 -6.55 -8.51
C SER A 40 -3.93 -7.16 -9.80
N GLY A 41 -3.91 -6.39 -10.90
CA GLY A 41 -3.20 -6.71 -12.15
C GLY A 41 -1.68 -6.97 -12.04
N SER A 42 -1.05 -6.78 -10.88
CA SER A 42 0.41 -6.76 -10.72
C SER A 42 1.03 -8.11 -10.37
N LEU A 43 2.16 -8.46 -10.99
CA LEU A 43 2.99 -9.62 -10.63
C LEU A 43 3.94 -9.34 -9.45
N LEU A 44 4.05 -8.08 -9.05
CA LEU A 44 4.90 -7.62 -7.95
C LEU A 44 4.04 -7.05 -6.82
N LEU A 45 4.56 -7.11 -5.60
CA LEU A 45 3.98 -6.45 -4.44
C LEU A 45 5.05 -5.71 -3.64
N ILE A 46 4.63 -4.63 -2.99
CA ILE A 46 5.45 -3.90 -2.02
C ILE A 46 5.40 -4.64 -0.69
N ARG A 47 6.57 -4.85 -0.07
CA ARG A 47 6.69 -5.42 1.27
C ARG A 47 7.32 -4.39 2.20
N PHE A 48 6.59 -4.01 3.24
CA PHE A 48 7.10 -3.09 4.24
C PHE A 48 8.26 -3.76 5.00
N THR A 49 9.30 -2.99 5.29
CA THR A 49 10.54 -3.35 6.02
C THR A 49 10.66 -2.50 7.29
N ASP A 50 11.70 -2.72 8.11
CA ASP A 50 11.97 -1.85 9.28
C ASP A 50 12.46 -0.46 8.85
N SER A 51 12.94 -0.34 7.61
CA SER A 51 13.41 0.93 7.03
C SER A 51 12.31 1.64 6.25
N THR A 52 11.10 1.07 6.17
CA THR A 52 10.01 1.66 5.40
C THR A 52 9.50 2.93 6.07
N ARG A 53 9.59 4.05 5.35
CA ARG A 53 9.04 5.34 5.75
C ARG A 53 7.77 5.61 4.97
N LEU A 54 6.75 6.09 5.67
CA LEU A 54 5.43 6.42 5.16
C LEU A 54 5.09 7.83 5.60
N ASP A 55 4.99 8.74 4.64
CA ASP A 55 4.71 10.15 4.90
C ASP A 55 3.37 10.53 4.23
N GLU A 56 2.41 11.03 5.01
CA GLU A 56 1.11 11.49 4.51
C GLU A 56 1.30 12.77 3.67
N LEU A 57 0.74 12.80 2.47
CA LEU A 57 0.80 13.95 1.58
C LEU A 57 -0.48 14.78 1.77
N THR A 58 -0.33 16.01 2.27
CA THR A 58 -1.46 16.93 2.52
C THR A 58 -1.96 17.63 1.25
N GLU A 59 -1.10 17.74 0.23
CA GLU A 59 -1.46 18.28 -1.08
C GLU A 59 -1.58 17.13 -2.08
N GLN A 60 -2.78 16.96 -2.63
CA GLN A 60 -2.99 16.04 -3.75
C GLN A 60 -2.46 16.70 -5.02
N VAL A 61 -1.30 16.23 -5.48
CA VAL A 61 -0.75 16.63 -6.80
C VAL A 61 -1.61 16.07 -7.93
N ILE A 62 -2.30 14.96 -7.69
CA ILE A 62 -3.16 14.26 -8.65
C ILE A 62 -4.40 13.76 -7.88
N PRO A 63 -5.62 13.90 -8.43
CA PRO A 63 -6.82 13.34 -7.81
C PRO A 63 -6.68 11.83 -7.67
N ILE A 64 -6.98 11.31 -6.48
CA ILE A 64 -7.07 9.86 -6.27
C ILE A 64 -8.25 9.37 -7.11
N PRO A 65 -8.04 8.39 -8.02
CA PRO A 65 -9.14 7.87 -8.82
C PRO A 65 -10.19 7.27 -7.89
N ASP A 66 -11.47 7.60 -8.15
CA ASP A 66 -12.58 7.01 -7.42
C ASP A 66 -12.48 5.49 -7.46
N SER A 67 -12.61 4.88 -6.29
CA SER A 67 -12.65 3.44 -6.14
C SER A 67 -14.00 2.91 -6.62
N ASP A 68 -14.20 2.90 -7.94
CA ASP A 68 -15.27 2.16 -8.63
C ASP A 68 -15.02 0.64 -8.54
N LEU A 69 -14.81 0.15 -7.32
CA LEU A 69 -14.88 -1.26 -7.00
C LEU A 69 -16.36 -1.65 -7.11
N LYS A 70 -16.84 -1.86 -8.35
CA LYS A 70 -18.10 -2.54 -8.61
C LYS A 70 -18.09 -3.82 -7.79
N LYS A 71 -18.98 -3.87 -6.80
CA LYS A 71 -19.42 -5.09 -6.14
C LYS A 71 -19.97 -6.00 -7.24
N HIS A 72 -19.19 -6.96 -7.69
CA HIS A 72 -19.64 -8.09 -8.50
C HIS A 72 -19.29 -9.37 -7.76
#